data_AF-A0A3R7BDX4-F1
#
_entry.id   AF-A0A3R7BDX4-F1
#
_cell.length_a   1.000
_cell.length_b   1.000
_cell.length_c   1.000
_cell.angle_alpha   90.00
_cell.angle_beta   90.00
_cell.angle_gamma   90.00
#
_symmetry.space_group_name_H-M   'P 1'
#
loop_
_entity.id
_entity.type
_entity.pdbx_description
1 polymer ?
#
loop_
_entity_poly.entity_id
_entity_poly.type
_entity_poly.pdbx_seq_one_letter_code
_entity_poly.pdbx_strand_id
1 'polypeptide(L)'
;MKPKRFRKQVPRTYLWCDDSVEKMFMLRYKSALASRFESKNNYGKRVAYVMLATKLSVSMEREFTAKQVQDKLAKMKSEWSLSKPSLASPTRNETKPPQPMHFDVMLEYWGDKIGYKRESLMSTDDVSEDDSLQNST
;
A
#
# COMPACT_ATOMS: atom_id res chain seq x y z
N MET A 1 -2.22 -7.79 43.82
CA MET A 1 -2.56 -8.29 42.47
C MET A 1 -3.04 -7.11 41.62
N LYS A 2 -2.44 -6.85 40.45
CA LYS A 2 -2.91 -5.80 39.53
C LYS A 2 -4.06 -6.37 38.68
N PRO A 3 -5.20 -5.68 38.54
CA PRO A 3 -6.29 -6.19 37.72
C PRO A 3 -5.87 -6.20 36.24
N LYS A 4 -5.92 -7.38 35.62
CA LYS A 4 -5.69 -7.57 34.20
C LYS A 4 -6.88 -6.97 33.47
N ARG A 5 -6.74 -5.75 32.94
CA ARG A 5 -7.75 -5.08 32.11
C ARG A 5 -8.00 -5.95 30.88
N PHE A 6 -9.08 -6.72 30.89
CA PHE A 6 -9.62 -7.33 29.68
C PHE A 6 -10.21 -6.20 28.83
N ARG A 7 -9.42 -5.72 27.86
CA ARG A 7 -9.94 -4.82 26.82
C ARG A 7 -10.92 -5.61 25.97
N LYS A 8 -12.14 -5.08 25.84
CA LYS A 8 -13.20 -5.64 24.99
C LYS A 8 -12.64 -5.74 23.57
N GLN A 9 -12.46 -6.96 23.07
CA GLN A 9 -12.07 -7.15 21.68
C GLN A 9 -13.27 -6.79 20.80
N VAL A 10 -13.14 -5.69 20.05
CA VAL A 10 -14.15 -5.27 19.07
C VAL A 10 -14.23 -6.36 17.98
N PRO A 11 -15.44 -6.78 17.57
CA PRO A 11 -15.61 -7.75 16.49
C PRO A 11 -14.77 -7.36 15.26
N ARG A 12 -14.08 -8.34 14.67
CA ARG A 12 -13.06 -8.16 13.63
C ARG A 12 -13.56 -7.39 12.39
N THR A 13 -14.88 -7.40 12.17
CA THR A 13 -15.58 -6.71 11.09
C THR A 13 -15.72 -5.20 11.31
N TYR A 14 -15.74 -4.71 12.55
CA TYR A 14 -15.86 -3.29 12.87
C TYR A 14 -14.51 -2.60 13.13
N LEU A 15 -13.42 -3.36 13.07
CA LEU A 15 -12.07 -2.84 13.29
C LEU A 15 -11.64 -1.88 12.17
N TRP A 16 -12.07 -2.15 10.93
CA TRP A 16 -11.67 -1.45 9.72
C TRP A 16 -12.86 -0.74 9.06
N CYS A 17 -13.14 0.47 9.51
CA CYS A 17 -14.09 1.41 8.87
C CYS A 17 -13.36 2.32 7.87
N ASP A 18 -14.10 3.04 7.02
CA ASP A 18 -13.53 3.96 6.03
C ASP A 18 -12.55 4.95 6.66
N ASP A 19 -12.93 5.63 7.74
CA ASP A 19 -12.07 6.57 8.47
C ASP A 19 -10.76 5.94 8.92
N SER A 20 -10.80 4.71 9.44
CA SER A 20 -9.60 4.02 9.92
C SER A 20 -8.66 3.63 8.77
N VAL A 21 -9.23 3.27 7.62
CA VAL A 21 -8.47 2.87 6.43
C VAL A 21 -7.89 4.10 5.74
N GLU A 22 -8.67 5.16 5.59
CA GLU A 22 -8.20 6.45 5.09
C GLU A 22 -7.06 6.98 5.96
N LYS A 23 -7.23 6.99 7.29
CA LYS A 23 -6.18 7.45 8.21
C LYS A 23 -4.93 6.59 8.12
N MET A 24 -5.07 5.27 8.00
CA MET A 24 -3.95 4.35 7.82
C MET A 24 -3.17 4.69 6.54
N PHE A 25 -3.85 4.96 5.43
CA PHE A 25 -3.23 5.34 4.16
C PHE A 25 -2.57 6.71 4.23
N MET A 26 -3.25 7.71 4.79
CA MET A 26 -2.70 9.05 5.01
C MET A 26 -1.41 8.98 5.85
N LEU A 27 -1.41 8.21 6.94
CA LEU A 27 -0.22 8.02 7.77
C LEU A 27 0.91 7.29 7.03
N ARG A 28 0.58 6.34 6.16
CA ARG A 28 1.57 5.58 5.39
C ARG A 28 2.23 6.42 4.29
N TYR A 29 1.46 7.24 3.58
CA TYR A 29 1.91 7.89 2.33
C TYR A 29 2.14 9.40 2.45
N LYS A 30 1.36 10.12 3.26
CA LYS A 30 1.43 11.59 3.37
C LYS A 30 2.16 12.08 4.63
N SER A 31 2.39 11.22 5.62
CA SER A 31 3.07 11.61 6.86
C SER A 31 4.58 11.44 6.78
N ALA A 32 5.30 12.00 7.77
CA ALA A 32 6.74 11.80 7.94
C ALA A 32 7.16 10.32 8.10
N LEU A 33 6.22 9.37 8.25
CA LEU A 33 6.52 7.93 8.21
C LEU A 33 6.78 7.41 6.79
N ALA A 34 6.32 8.10 5.75
CA ALA A 34 6.39 7.62 4.36
C ALA A 34 7.83 7.27 3.95
N SER A 35 8.79 8.16 4.25
CA SER A 35 10.21 7.93 3.97
C SER A 35 10.78 6.67 4.64
N ARG A 36 10.22 6.26 5.79
CA ARG A 36 10.67 5.04 6.50
C ARG A 36 10.20 3.77 5.82
N PHE A 37 9.08 3.81 5.08
CA PHE A 37 8.60 2.67 4.30
C PHE A 37 9.40 2.45 3.02
N GLU A 38 10.03 3.50 2.48
CA GLU A 38 10.92 3.45 1.32
C GLU A 38 12.35 2.98 1.65
N SER A 39 12.70 2.87 2.93
CA SER A 39 14.01 2.38 3.36
C SER A 39 14.28 0.95 2.88
N LYS A 40 15.50 0.65 2.39
CA LYS A 40 15.93 -0.72 2.07
C LYS A 40 16.11 -1.61 3.31
N ASN A 41 16.15 -1.02 4.52
CA ASN A 41 16.34 -1.76 5.76
C ASN A 41 15.03 -2.40 6.27
N ASN A 42 15.02 -3.73 6.37
CA ASN A 42 13.88 -4.49 6.91
C ASN A 42 13.54 -4.13 8.36
N TYR A 43 14.54 -3.82 9.20
CA TYR A 43 14.30 -3.35 10.56
C TYR A 43 13.57 -2.00 10.55
N GLY A 44 14.01 -1.07 9.68
CA GLY A 44 13.37 0.23 9.49
C GLY A 44 11.89 0.09 9.08
N LYS A 45 11.58 -0.82 8.15
CA LYS A 45 10.19 -1.12 7.76
C LYS A 45 9.36 -1.68 8.91
N ARG A 46 9.92 -2.60 9.71
CA ARG A 46 9.23 -3.14 10.89
C ARG A 46 8.90 -2.04 11.90
N VAL A 47 9.85 -1.16 12.19
CA VAL A 47 9.63 0.00 13.07
C VAL A 47 8.58 0.93 12.49
N ALA A 48 8.58 1.16 11.17
CA ALA A 48 7.56 1.99 10.51
C ALA A 48 6.15 1.42 10.68
N TYR A 49 5.97 0.09 10.57
CA TYR A 49 4.68 -0.55 10.85
C TYR A 49 4.24 -0.43 12.31
N VAL A 50 5.17 -0.53 13.26
CA VAL A 50 4.86 -0.31 14.68
C VAL A 50 4.41 1.13 14.92
N MET A 51 5.15 2.12 14.41
CA MET A 51 4.78 3.53 14.54
C MET A 51 3.46 3.86 13.86
N LEU A 52 3.20 3.26 12.69
CA LEU A 52 1.94 3.41 11.96
C LEU A 52 0.77 2.91 12.81
N ALA A 53 0.90 1.71 13.38
CA ALA A 53 -0.12 1.13 14.25
C ALA A 53 -0.35 1.97 15.52
N THR A 54 0.72 2.48 16.14
CA THR A 54 0.61 3.37 17.30
C THR A 54 -0.12 4.67 16.96
N LYS A 55 0.27 5.34 15.87
CA LYS A 55 -0.38 6.60 15.44
C LYS A 55 -1.83 6.39 15.05
N LEU A 56 -2.13 5.31 14.34
CA LEU A 56 -3.50 4.93 14.00
C LEU A 56 -4.32 4.66 15.27
N SER A 57 -3.71 4.00 16.26
CA SER A 57 -4.40 3.67 17.50
C SER A 57 -4.80 4.90 18.31
N VAL A 58 -3.89 5.88 18.38
CA VAL A 58 -4.17 7.16 19.02
C VAL A 58 -5.26 7.91 18.26
N SER A 59 -5.17 7.96 16.92
CA SER A 59 -6.13 8.73 16.12
C SER A 59 -7.54 8.15 16.12
N MET A 60 -7.68 6.82 16.24
CA MET A 60 -8.99 6.14 16.21
C MET A 60 -9.47 5.75 17.62
N GLU A 61 -8.72 6.16 18.65
CA GLU A 61 -8.96 5.81 20.06
C GLU A 61 -9.19 4.30 20.29
N ARG A 62 -8.49 3.48 19.49
CA ARG A 62 -8.68 2.02 19.40
C ARG A 62 -7.35 1.34 19.22
N GLU A 63 -7.18 0.15 19.78
CA GLU A 63 -5.91 -0.57 19.67
C GLU A 63 -5.74 -1.26 18.31
N PHE A 64 -4.68 -0.89 17.60
CA PHE A 64 -4.18 -1.56 16.40
C PHE A 64 -2.78 -2.07 16.64
N THR A 65 -2.53 -3.30 16.19
CA THR A 65 -1.20 -3.90 16.19
C THR A 65 -0.53 -3.76 14.84
N ALA A 66 0.81 -3.73 14.81
CA ALA A 66 1.59 -3.72 13.57
C ALA A 66 1.21 -4.88 12.64
N LYS A 67 0.96 -6.06 13.22
CA LYS A 67 0.52 -7.24 12.47
C LYS A 67 -0.83 -7.01 11.80
N GLN A 68 -1.83 -6.48 12.51
CA GLN A 68 -3.15 -6.19 11.94
C GLN A 68 -3.06 -5.19 10.79
N VAL A 69 -2.29 -4.11 10.95
CA VAL A 69 -2.06 -3.09 9.91
C VAL A 69 -1.37 -3.70 8.69
N GLN A 70 -0.34 -4.54 8.91
CA GLN A 70 0.38 -5.22 7.83
C GLN A 70 -0.53 -6.21 7.10
N ASP A 71 -1.27 -7.05 7.82
CA ASP A 71 -2.20 -8.03 7.24
C ASP A 71 -3.30 -7.32 6.42
N LYS A 72 -3.85 -6.21 6.92
CA LYS A 72 -4.87 -5.41 6.20
C LYS A 72 -4.30 -4.79 4.92
N LEU A 73 -3.11 -4.18 4.98
CA LEU A 73 -2.46 -3.61 3.80
C LEU A 73 -2.09 -4.69 2.76
N ALA A 74 -1.64 -5.86 3.21
CA ALA A 74 -1.36 -6.98 2.33
C ALA A 74 -2.63 -7.46 1.63
N LYS A 75 -3.73 -7.64 2.38
CA LYS A 75 -5.04 -8.01 1.84
C LYS A 75 -5.53 -7.01 0.80
N MET A 76 -5.50 -5.71 1.12
CA MET A 76 -5.93 -4.66 0.19
C MET A 76 -5.06 -4.62 -1.08
N LYS A 77 -3.75 -4.87 -0.98
CA LYS A 77 -2.90 -4.99 -2.18
C LYS A 77 -3.28 -6.17 -3.06
N SER A 78 -3.59 -7.31 -2.47
CA SER A 78 -4.07 -8.49 -3.23
C SER A 78 -5.40 -8.18 -3.92
N GLU A 79 -6.34 -7.58 -3.20
CA GLU A 79 -7.63 -7.13 -3.73
C GLU A 79 -7.45 -6.10 -4.86
N TRP A 80 -6.56 -5.12 -4.68
CA TRP A 80 -6.25 -4.13 -5.71
C TRP A 80 -5.69 -4.76 -6.98
N SER A 81 -4.75 -5.70 -6.86
CA SER A 81 -4.18 -6.42 -8.00
C SER A 81 -5.23 -7.22 -8.78
N LEU A 82 -6.22 -7.81 -8.09
CA LEU A 82 -7.34 -8.51 -8.71
C LEU A 82 -8.35 -7.55 -9.35
N SER A 83 -8.47 -6.33 -8.82
CA SER A 83 -9.41 -5.33 -9.32
C SER A 83 -8.91 -4.54 -10.54
N LYS A 84 -7.61 -4.64 -10.89
CA LYS A 84 -7.05 -3.96 -12.06
C LYS A 84 -7.67 -4.50 -13.36
N PRO A 85 -8.30 -3.65 -14.20
CA PRO A 85 -8.94 -4.09 -15.44
C PRO A 85 -7.97 -4.65 -16.51
N SER A 86 -6.66 -4.44 -16.37
CA SER A 86 -5.68 -4.76 -17.42
C SER A 86 -5.35 -6.25 -17.58
N LEU A 87 -6.05 -7.16 -16.89
CA LEU A 87 -5.85 -8.60 -16.98
C LEU A 87 -7.12 -9.38 -17.35
N ALA A 88 -8.23 -8.71 -17.63
CA ALA A 88 -9.41 -9.39 -18.13
C ALA A 88 -9.13 -9.89 -19.56
N SER A 89 -8.81 -11.17 -19.68
CA SER A 89 -8.72 -11.90 -20.95
C SER A 89 -9.99 -11.68 -21.79
N PRO A 90 -9.90 -11.71 -23.13
CA PRO A 90 -11.02 -11.49 -24.03
C PRO A 90 -11.97 -12.70 -24.10
N THR A 91 -12.38 -13.25 -22.96
CA THR A 91 -13.37 -14.32 -22.88
C THR A 91 -14.66 -13.75 -22.33
N ARG A 92 -15.50 -13.37 -23.30
CA ARG A 92 -16.95 -13.19 -23.23
C ARG A 92 -17.57 -14.06 -22.12
N ASN A 93 -18.19 -13.39 -21.14
CA ASN A 93 -19.00 -13.89 -20.02
C ASN A 93 -18.22 -14.08 -18.69
N GLU A 94 -18.26 -13.08 -17.79
CA GLU A 94 -18.93 -13.15 -16.49
C GLU A 94 -18.52 -12.00 -15.54
N THR A 95 -19.54 -11.53 -14.82
CA THR A 95 -19.59 -10.69 -13.61
C THR A 95 -18.38 -9.82 -13.27
N LYS A 96 -18.56 -8.49 -13.31
CA LYS A 96 -17.60 -7.51 -12.77
C LYS A 96 -17.08 -8.03 -11.41
N PRO A 97 -15.75 -8.14 -11.22
CA PRO A 97 -15.23 -8.60 -9.94
C PRO A 97 -15.79 -7.71 -8.82
N PRO A 98 -16.16 -8.30 -7.66
CA PRO A 98 -16.71 -7.53 -6.55
C PRO A 98 -15.72 -6.42 -6.20
N GLN A 99 -16.18 -5.17 -6.21
CA GLN A 99 -15.34 -4.03 -5.87
C GLN A 99 -14.82 -4.23 -4.45
N PRO A 100 -13.50 -4.15 -4.24
CA PRO A 100 -12.98 -4.38 -2.91
C PRO A 100 -13.42 -3.29 -1.95
N MET A 101 -13.57 -3.66 -0.67
CA MET A 101 -13.95 -2.70 0.37
C MET A 101 -12.91 -1.56 0.43
N HIS A 102 -13.40 -0.31 0.50
CA HIS A 102 -12.60 0.92 0.49
C HIS A 102 -11.86 1.18 -0.84
N PHE A 103 -12.49 0.81 -1.97
CA PHE A 103 -11.94 1.02 -3.32
C PHE A 103 -11.56 2.48 -3.58
N ASP A 104 -12.35 3.45 -3.11
CA ASP A 104 -12.06 4.89 -3.29
C ASP A 104 -10.72 5.30 -2.66
N VAL A 105 -10.41 4.80 -1.45
CA VAL A 105 -9.13 5.04 -0.78
C VAL A 105 -7.99 4.38 -1.57
N MET A 106 -8.19 3.15 -2.06
CA MET A 106 -7.18 2.51 -2.91
C MET A 106 -6.95 3.27 -4.21
N LEU A 107 -8.02 3.77 -4.84
CA LEU A 107 -7.95 4.55 -6.07
C LEU A 107 -7.19 5.87 -5.86
N GLU A 108 -7.40 6.55 -4.73
CA GLU A 108 -6.69 7.82 -4.43
C GLU A 108 -5.18 7.62 -4.33
N TYR A 109 -4.74 6.55 -3.64
CA TYR A 109 -3.32 6.35 -3.32
C TYR A 109 -2.59 5.41 -4.29
N TRP A 110 -3.29 4.49 -4.96
CA TRP A 110 -2.71 3.49 -5.88
C TRP A 110 -3.23 3.60 -7.31
N GLY A 111 -4.26 4.41 -7.57
CA GLY A 111 -4.70 4.74 -8.93
C GLY A 111 -3.64 5.53 -9.70
N ASP A 112 -3.80 5.61 -11.01
CA ASP A 112 -2.83 6.21 -11.97
C ASP A 112 -2.60 7.73 -11.81
N LYS A 113 -2.99 8.34 -10.68
CA LYS A 113 -2.63 9.74 -10.38
C LYS A 113 -1.11 9.84 -10.31
N ILE A 114 -0.58 10.75 -11.14
CA ILE A 114 0.81 10.96 -11.57
C ILE A 114 1.86 11.13 -10.43
N GLY A 115 1.48 11.08 -9.15
CA GLY A 115 2.40 11.26 -8.01
C GLY A 115 2.78 10.01 -7.21
N TYR A 116 2.20 8.83 -7.48
CA TYR A 116 2.42 7.63 -6.64
C TYR A 116 3.02 6.41 -7.37
N LYS A 117 3.45 6.57 -8.63
CA LYS A 117 4.28 5.54 -9.27
C LYS A 117 5.56 5.39 -8.46
N ARG A 118 5.87 4.18 -7.98
CA ARG A 118 7.27 3.77 -7.89
C ARG A 118 7.74 3.80 -9.33
N GLU A 119 8.46 4.85 -9.68
CA GLU A 119 9.24 4.92 -10.90
C GLU A 119 9.90 3.55 -11.12
N SER A 120 9.35 2.82 -12.09
CA SER A 120 9.89 1.55 -12.54
C SER A 120 11.16 1.92 -13.27
N LEU A 121 12.28 1.96 -12.55
CA LEU A 121 13.61 2.11 -13.11
C LEU A 121 13.98 0.85 -13.90
N MET A 122 13.28 0.54 -14.99
CA MET A 122 13.77 -0.31 -16.08
C MET A 122 12.89 -0.08 -17.32
N SER A 123 13.42 0.64 -18.29
CA SER A 123 13.43 0.15 -19.66
C SER A 123 14.82 0.45 -20.20
N THR A 124 15.62 -0.60 -20.30
CA THR A 124 16.82 -0.59 -21.15
C THR A 124 16.33 -0.46 -22.57
N ASP A 125 16.83 0.52 -23.31
CA ASP A 125 16.87 0.45 -24.76
C ASP A 125 18.35 0.41 -25.10
N ASP A 126 18.76 -0.77 -25.55
CA ASP A 126 20.07 -1.11 -26.07
C ASP A 126 20.13 -0.52 -27.49
N VAL A 127 20.95 0.51 -27.71
CA VAL A 127 21.35 0.88 -29.07
C VAL A 127 22.81 0.49 -29.25
N SER A 128 23.00 -0.73 -29.71
CA SER A 128 24.21 -1.15 -30.39
C SER A 128 24.11 -0.68 -31.85
N GLU A 129 24.80 0.40 -32.22
CA GLU A 129 25.14 0.68 -33.62
C GLU A 129 26.62 1.10 -33.70
N ASP A 130 27.42 0.09 -34.04
CA ASP A 130 28.70 0.20 -34.71
C ASP A 130 28.45 0.73 -36.13
N ASP A 131 28.94 1.94 -36.47
CA ASP A 131 29.52 2.21 -37.79
C ASP A 131 30.39 3.48 -37.80
N SER A 132 31.70 3.25 -37.99
CA SER A 132 32.58 3.90 -38.97
C SER A 132 32.66 5.44 -39.16
N LEU A 133 33.87 5.93 -38.87
CA LEU A 133 34.71 6.85 -39.68
C LEU A 133 34.36 8.36 -39.86
N GLN A 134 35.41 9.15 -39.61
CA GLN A 134 35.78 10.49 -40.13
C GLN A 134 35.59 11.73 -39.23
N ASN A 135 36.69 12.17 -38.58
CA ASN A 135 37.30 13.51 -38.75
C ASN A 135 38.77 13.41 -38.26
N SER A 136 39.77 13.62 -39.12
CA SER A 136 40.39 14.90 -39.51
C SER A 136 41.03 15.66 -38.35
N THR A 137 42.32 15.40 -38.12
CA THR A 137 43.40 16.40 -38.15
C THR A 137 44.73 15.68 -38.36
#